data_AF-A0A9N9AFA9-F1
#
_entry.id   AF-A0A9N9AFA9-F1
#
_cell.length_a   1.000
_cell.length_b   1.000
_cell.length_c   1.000
_cell.angle_alpha   90.00
_cell.angle_beta   90.00
_cell.angle_gamma   90.00
#
_symmetry.space_group_name_H-M   'P 1'
#
loop_
_entity.id
_entity.type
_entity.pdbx_description
1 polymer ?
#
loop_
_entity_poly.entity_id
_entity_poly.type
_entity_poly.pdbx_seq_one_letter_code
_entity_poly.pdbx_strand_id
1 'polypeptide(L)'
;MLPPSSGTFTSLEELLTYIRTFTKSQGYVITIKRNRLNLTENSRHKWIASRLIECSFELFGTKHNNVWYLEIWNSEHNQEASVNMSGHSITQKLNIDQREQVKQMSAADSCPHQILSTIQQNNPFLMAISRTIYNTLYSIHQEKLNS
;
A
#
# COMPACT_ATOMS: atom_id res chain seq x y z
N MET A 1 -6.28 -17.52 -5.80
CA MET A 1 -7.08 -16.60 -4.97
C MET A 1 -8.53 -16.65 -5.43
N LEU A 2 -9.53 -16.50 -4.56
CA LEU A 2 -10.86 -16.10 -5.05
C LEU A 2 -10.74 -14.68 -5.58
N PRO A 3 -11.26 -14.35 -6.77
CA PRO A 3 -11.19 -12.97 -7.25
C PRO A 3 -12.12 -12.07 -6.42
N PRO A 4 -11.77 -10.78 -6.21
CA PRO A 4 -12.66 -9.85 -5.53
C PRO A 4 -13.94 -9.67 -6.32
N SER A 5 -15.08 -9.51 -5.63
CA SER A 5 -16.33 -9.17 -6.31
C SER A 5 -16.17 -7.86 -7.09
N SER A 6 -16.69 -7.84 -8.32
CA SER A 6 -16.88 -6.61 -9.08
C SER A 6 -17.77 -5.65 -8.31
N GLY A 7 -17.44 -4.36 -8.39
CA GLY A 7 -18.13 -3.32 -7.63
C GLY A 7 -17.91 -1.94 -8.20
N THR A 8 -18.70 -1.00 -7.70
CA THR A 8 -18.59 0.42 -8.01
C THR A 8 -18.02 1.19 -6.82
N PHE A 9 -17.20 2.20 -7.11
CA PHE A 9 -16.55 3.02 -6.08
C PHE A 9 -16.65 4.50 -6.46
N THR A 10 -16.74 5.35 -5.45
CA THR A 10 -16.88 6.80 -5.62
C THR A 10 -15.54 7.49 -5.87
N SER A 11 -14.43 6.86 -5.45
CA SER A 11 -13.08 7.38 -5.62
C SER A 11 -12.06 6.28 -5.94
N LEU A 12 -10.91 6.71 -6.50
CA LEU A 12 -9.78 5.81 -6.74
C LEU A 12 -9.20 5.27 -5.43
N GLU A 13 -9.21 6.09 -4.38
CA GLU A 13 -8.70 5.70 -3.06
C GLU A 13 -9.56 4.60 -2.43
N GLU A 14 -10.88 4.73 -2.55
CA GLU A 14 -11.84 3.72 -2.10
C GLU A 14 -11.64 2.40 -2.86
N LEU A 15 -11.53 2.46 -4.20
CA LEU A 15 -11.23 1.31 -5.05
C LEU A 15 -9.91 0.62 -4.63
N LEU A 16 -8.83 1.39 -4.50
CA LEU A 16 -7.52 0.84 -4.12
C LEU A 16 -7.53 0.26 -2.70
N THR A 17 -8.25 0.88 -1.78
CA THR A 17 -8.40 0.39 -0.40
C THR A 17 -9.16 -0.92 -0.37
N TYR A 18 -10.26 -1.03 -1.13
CA TYR A 18 -11.01 -2.29 -1.28
C TYR A 18 -10.12 -3.42 -1.82
N ILE A 19 -9.44 -3.21 -2.94
CA ILE A 19 -8.61 -4.26 -3.56
C ILE A 19 -7.45 -4.65 -2.64
N ARG A 20 -6.76 -3.67 -2.03
CA ARG A 20 -5.66 -3.95 -1.09
C ARG A 20 -6.14 -4.73 0.12
N THR A 21 -7.30 -4.40 0.67
CA THR A 21 -7.86 -5.09 1.83
C THR A 21 -8.22 -6.54 1.48
N PHE A 22 -8.89 -6.74 0.33
CA PHE A 22 -9.26 -8.07 -0.16
C PHE A 22 -8.05 -8.95 -0.47
N THR A 23 -7.10 -8.45 -1.26
CA THR A 23 -5.92 -9.24 -1.66
C THR A 23 -5.07 -9.61 -0.46
N LYS A 24 -4.93 -8.69 0.51
CA LYS A 24 -4.25 -8.97 1.79
C LYS A 24 -4.93 -10.06 2.59
N SER A 25 -6.27 -10.06 2.70
CA SER A 25 -6.98 -11.12 3.45
C SER A 25 -6.81 -12.50 2.83
N GLN A 26 -6.47 -12.55 1.54
CA GLN A 26 -6.17 -13.77 0.81
C GLN A 26 -4.67 -14.10 0.76
N GLY A 27 -3.80 -13.32 1.42
CA GLY A 27 -2.35 -13.54 1.42
C GLY A 27 -1.63 -13.14 0.12
N TYR A 28 -2.22 -12.22 -0.65
CA TYR A 28 -1.64 -11.68 -1.88
C TYR A 28 -1.36 -10.18 -1.76
N VAL A 29 -0.31 -9.72 -2.45
CA VAL A 29 -0.01 -8.29 -2.64
C VAL A 29 -0.13 -7.97 -4.11
N ILE A 30 -0.90 -6.95 -4.44
CA ILE A 30 -1.01 -6.44 -5.82
C ILE A 30 -0.25 -5.13 -6.00
N THR A 31 0.29 -4.94 -7.20
CA THR A 31 0.97 -3.71 -7.63
C THR A 31 0.29 -3.13 -8.86
N ILE A 32 0.32 -1.81 -9.00
CA ILE A 32 -0.26 -1.12 -10.16
C ILE A 32 0.70 -1.26 -11.35
N LYS A 33 0.29 -2.01 -12.39
CA LYS A 33 1.12 -2.31 -13.58
C LYS A 33 1.13 -1.16 -14.61
N ARG A 34 0.00 -0.50 -14.84
CA ARG A 34 -0.11 0.65 -15.77
C ARG A 34 -1.03 1.70 -15.19
N ASN A 35 -0.58 2.95 -15.22
CA ASN A 35 -1.33 4.10 -14.71
C ASN A 35 -1.44 5.15 -15.83
N ARG A 36 -2.59 5.22 -16.50
CA ARG A 36 -2.87 6.23 -17.55
C ARG A 36 -3.29 7.59 -16.98
N LEU A 37 -3.34 7.76 -15.66
CA LEU A 37 -3.96 8.91 -14.99
C LEU A 37 -2.96 9.93 -14.43
N ASN A 38 -1.66 9.81 -14.76
CA ASN A 38 -0.62 10.76 -14.33
C ASN A 38 -0.69 11.13 -12.85
N LEU A 39 -0.88 10.13 -11.97
CA LEU A 39 -0.85 10.38 -10.53
C LEU A 39 0.52 11.00 -10.16
N THR A 40 0.49 12.12 -9.44
CA THR A 40 1.64 13.02 -9.22
C THR A 40 2.72 12.40 -8.32
N GLU A 41 3.85 13.07 -8.17
CA GLU A 41 5.08 12.61 -7.48
C GLU A 41 4.83 11.94 -6.10
N ASN A 42 3.81 12.37 -5.35
CA ASN A 42 3.35 11.79 -4.07
C ASN A 42 2.75 10.37 -4.16
N SER A 43 2.54 9.85 -5.37
CA SER A 43 1.87 8.57 -5.65
C SER A 43 2.64 7.71 -6.65
N ARG A 44 3.81 8.19 -7.11
CA ARG A 44 4.72 7.44 -7.96
C ARG A 44 5.72 6.70 -7.07
N HIS A 45 5.60 5.38 -7.02
CA HIS A 45 6.72 4.54 -6.65
C HIS A 45 7.57 4.31 -7.91
N LYS A 46 8.79 4.82 -7.88
CA LYS A 46 9.82 4.56 -8.89
C LYS A 46 9.91 3.05 -9.16
N TRP A 47 9.82 2.68 -10.43
CA TRP A 47 10.01 1.31 -10.90
C TRP A 47 11.49 0.94 -10.77
N ILE A 48 11.87 0.39 -9.61
CA ILE A 48 13.05 -0.45 -9.48
C ILE A 48 12.50 -1.86 -9.55
N ALA A 49 12.81 -2.55 -10.65
CA ALA A 49 12.32 -3.87 -11.01
C ALA A 49 12.02 -4.74 -9.77
N SER A 50 10.74 -4.80 -9.37
CA SER A 50 10.32 -5.86 -8.47
C SER A 50 10.57 -7.15 -9.21
N ARG A 51 11.17 -8.14 -8.55
CA ARG A 51 11.33 -9.50 -9.08
C ARG A 51 9.93 -10.00 -9.45
N LEU A 52 9.55 -9.80 -10.71
CA LEU A 52 8.25 -10.20 -11.23
C LEU A 52 8.30 -11.72 -11.27
N ILE A 53 7.76 -12.34 -10.24
CA ILE A 53 7.10 -13.62 -10.38
C ILE A 53 6.04 -13.35 -11.46
N GLU A 54 6.17 -13.94 -12.65
CA GLU A 54 5.33 -13.71 -13.83
C GLU A 54 3.88 -14.20 -13.62
N CYS A 55 3.18 -13.60 -12.64
CA CYS A 55 1.80 -13.93 -12.32
C CYS A 55 0.89 -13.30 -13.38
N SER A 56 0.01 -14.12 -13.95
CA SER A 56 -0.95 -13.72 -14.98
C SER A 56 -2.21 -13.05 -14.40
N PHE A 57 -2.37 -13.02 -13.07
CA PHE A 57 -3.49 -12.39 -12.40
C PHE A 57 -3.56 -10.88 -12.70
N GLU A 58 -4.71 -10.43 -13.20
CA GLU A 58 -4.91 -9.03 -13.57
C GLU A 58 -6.31 -8.53 -13.17
N LEU A 59 -6.32 -7.36 -12.51
CA LEU A 59 -7.52 -6.59 -12.19
C LEU A 59 -7.53 -5.31 -13.01
N PHE A 60 -8.72 -4.89 -13.44
CA PHE A 60 -8.91 -3.70 -14.24
C PHE A 60 -9.83 -2.71 -13.53
N GLY A 61 -9.31 -1.51 -13.26
CA GLY A 61 -10.07 -0.40 -12.70
C GLY A 61 -10.35 0.64 -13.79
N THR A 62 -11.63 0.89 -14.09
CA THR A 62 -12.04 1.91 -15.08
C THR A 62 -12.94 2.96 -14.45
N LYS A 63 -12.91 4.19 -14.96
CA LYS A 63 -13.76 5.29 -14.48
C LYS A 63 -14.76 5.67 -15.58
N HIS A 64 -16.05 5.56 -15.28
CA HIS A 64 -17.14 5.96 -16.18
C HIS A 64 -18.17 6.79 -15.41
N ASN A 65 -18.56 7.96 -15.95
CA ASN A 65 -19.53 8.88 -15.32
C ASN A 65 -19.22 9.21 -13.85
N ASN A 66 -17.95 9.50 -13.53
CA ASN A 66 -17.47 9.73 -12.17
C ASN A 66 -17.55 8.55 -11.19
N VAL A 67 -17.92 7.36 -11.67
CA VAL A 67 -17.93 6.12 -10.89
C VAL A 67 -16.78 5.23 -11.35
N TRP A 68 -16.08 4.63 -10.39
CA TRP A 68 -15.04 3.63 -10.63
C TRP A 68 -15.65 2.23 -10.66
N TYR A 69 -15.22 1.41 -11.61
CA TYR A 69 -15.64 0.02 -11.77
C TYR A 69 -14.42 -0.88 -11.67
N LEU A 70 -14.58 -2.00 -10.96
CA LEU A 70 -13.57 -3.05 -10.88
C LEU A 70 -14.03 -4.30 -11.64
N GLU A 71 -13.19 -4.73 -12.58
CA GLU A 71 -13.37 -5.94 -13.35
C GLU A 71 -12.18 -6.88 -13.17
N ILE A 72 -12.45 -8.18 -13.21
CA ILE A 72 -11.41 -9.21 -13.16
C ILE A 72 -11.06 -9.55 -14.59
N TRP A 73 -9.82 -9.28 -15.00
CA TRP A 73 -9.39 -9.55 -16.37
C TRP A 73 -8.77 -10.94 -16.49
N ASN A 74 -8.00 -11.34 -15.48
CA ASN A 74 -7.49 -12.70 -15.36
C ASN A 74 -7.47 -13.11 -13.88
N SER A 75 -7.99 -14.31 -13.58
CA SER A 75 -8.07 -14.89 -12.24
C SER A 75 -7.02 -15.97 -11.96
N GLU A 76 -6.21 -16.33 -12.95
CA GLU A 76 -5.17 -17.35 -12.82
C GLU A 76 -3.96 -16.84 -12.02
N HIS A 77 -3.39 -17.72 -11.21
CA HIS A 77 -2.19 -17.44 -10.44
C HIS A 77 -1.17 -18.55 -10.65
N ASN A 78 0.10 -18.16 -10.75
CA ASN A 78 1.22 -19.11 -10.80
C ASN A 78 1.80 -19.43 -9.42
N GLN A 79 1.36 -18.74 -8.37
CA GLN A 79 1.83 -18.93 -6.99
C GLN A 79 0.69 -18.95 -5.98
N GLU A 80 0.90 -19.75 -4.94
CA GLU A 80 0.04 -19.81 -3.76
C GLU A 80 0.18 -18.55 -2.91
N ALA A 81 -0.79 -18.36 -2.01
CA ALA A 81 -0.80 -17.25 -1.06
C ALA A 81 0.46 -17.27 -0.17
N SER A 82 0.97 -16.09 0.15
CA SER A 82 2.11 -15.98 1.07
C SER A 82 1.67 -16.29 2.50
N VAL A 83 2.41 -17.19 3.17
CA VAL A 83 2.22 -17.51 4.60
C VAL A 83 2.63 -16.35 5.50
N ASN A 84 3.59 -15.51 5.07
CA ASN A 84 4.08 -14.39 5.85
C ASN A 84 4.06 -13.08 5.05
N MET A 85 2.94 -12.37 5.18
CA MET A 85 2.73 -11.09 4.51
C MET A 85 3.60 -9.95 5.05
N SER A 86 4.18 -10.10 6.25
CA SER A 86 5.05 -9.08 6.86
C SER A 86 6.40 -8.97 6.18
N GLY A 87 6.84 -9.97 5.42
CA GLY A 87 8.10 -9.92 4.66
C GLY A 87 8.06 -9.01 3.43
N HIS A 88 6.86 -8.59 2.99
CA HIS A 88 6.72 -7.77 1.80
C HIS A 88 6.82 -6.28 2.12
N SER A 89 7.81 -5.58 1.58
CA SER A 89 8.04 -4.14 1.84
C SER A 89 6.82 -3.25 1.52
N ILE A 90 5.96 -3.68 0.60
CA ILE A 90 4.72 -2.98 0.23
C ILE A 90 3.69 -3.02 1.37
N THR A 91 3.59 -4.13 2.13
CA THR A 91 2.63 -4.24 3.24
C THR A 91 3.06 -3.46 4.47
N GLN A 92 4.35 -3.13 4.57
CA GLN A 92 4.94 -2.34 5.64
C GLN A 92 4.95 -0.83 5.38
N LYS A 93 4.69 -0.38 4.14
CA LYS A 93 4.88 1.03 3.76
C LYS A 93 3.80 1.93 4.38
N LEU A 94 4.25 2.99 5.04
CA LEU A 94 3.37 4.04 5.57
C LEU A 94 2.82 4.92 4.44
N ASN A 95 1.54 5.26 4.52
CA ASN A 95 0.93 6.28 3.66
C ASN A 95 1.34 7.70 4.12
N ILE A 96 0.82 8.73 3.44
CA ILE A 96 1.17 10.13 3.71
C ILE A 96 0.73 10.54 5.12
N ASP A 97 -0.51 10.24 5.49
CA ASP A 97 -1.07 10.61 6.80
C ASP A 97 -0.33 9.92 7.94
N GLN A 98 0.01 8.64 7.78
CA GLN A 98 0.81 7.88 8.74
C GLN A 98 2.23 8.43 8.83
N ARG A 99 2.83 8.84 7.70
CA ARG A 99 4.15 9.50 7.72
C ARG A 99 4.09 10.84 8.44
N GLU A 100 3.01 11.60 8.27
CA GLU A 100 2.80 12.86 8.98
C GLU A 100 2.58 12.62 10.47
N GLN A 101 1.83 11.57 10.83
CA GLN A 101 1.68 11.13 12.21
C GLN A 101 3.03 10.76 12.85
N VAL A 102 3.92 10.06 12.12
CA VAL A 102 5.30 9.80 12.60
C VAL A 102 6.05 11.10 12.89
N LYS A 103 5.96 12.11 12.00
CA LYS A 103 6.62 13.41 12.23
C LYS A 103 6.09 14.11 13.48
N GLN A 104 4.76 14.16 13.62
CA GLN A 104 4.11 14.83 14.76
C GLN A 104 4.49 14.16 16.09
N MET A 105 4.38 12.82 16.15
CA MET A 105 4.71 12.09 17.38
C MET A 105 6.21 12.17 17.71
N SER A 106 7.09 12.15 16.70
CA SER A 106 8.52 12.34 16.91
C SER A 106 8.88 13.74 17.39
N ALA A 107 8.14 14.77 16.95
CA ALA A 107 8.33 16.14 17.43
C ALA A 107 7.82 16.32 18.87
N ALA A 108 6.92 15.44 19.33
CA ALA A 108 6.44 15.35 20.70
C ALA A 108 7.24 14.36 21.57
N ASP A 109 8.49 14.05 21.17
CA ASP A 109 9.42 13.16 21.88
C ASP A 109 8.88 11.73 22.15
N SER A 110 7.89 11.27 21.38
CA SER A 110 7.40 9.90 21.49
C SER A 110 8.45 8.90 21.02
N CYS A 111 8.67 7.85 21.80
CA CYS A 111 9.63 6.82 21.44
C CYS A 111 9.12 6.00 20.24
N PRO A 112 10.00 5.47 19.36
CA PRO A 112 9.60 4.73 18.15
C PRO A 112 8.62 3.57 18.38
N HIS A 113 8.71 2.90 19.54
CA HIS A 113 7.76 1.86 19.93
C HIS A 113 6.34 2.41 20.14
N GLN A 114 6.18 3.54 20.82
CA GLN A 114 4.87 4.18 21.02
C GLN A 114 4.28 4.63 19.67
N ILE A 115 5.12 5.21 18.80
CA ILE A 115 4.71 5.61 17.44
C ILE A 115 4.18 4.41 16.66
N LEU A 116 4.90 3.28 16.70
CA LEU A 116 4.46 2.05 16.04
C LEU A 116 3.12 1.55 16.58
N SER A 117 2.97 1.49 17.91
CA SER A 117 1.73 1.04 18.54
C SER A 117 0.53 1.89 18.14
N THR A 118 0.67 3.22 18.12
CA THR A 118 -0.43 4.11 17.71
C THR A 118 -0.78 3.93 16.23
N ILE A 119 0.22 3.77 15.36
CA ILE A 119 0.00 3.52 13.93
C ILE A 119 -0.74 2.19 13.70
N GLN A 120 -0.37 1.14 14.44
CA GLN A 120 -1.04 -0.16 14.36
C GLN A 120 -2.45 -0.13 14.96
N GLN A 121 -2.68 0.64 16.03
CA GLN A 121 -4.03 0.85 16.59
C GLN A 121 -4.96 1.56 15.59
N ASN A 122 -4.45 2.59 14.91
CA ASN A 122 -5.20 3.34 13.91
C ASN A 122 -5.43 2.55 12.62
N ASN A 123 -4.54 1.60 12.31
CA ASN A 123 -4.66 0.73 11.14
C ASN A 123 -4.14 -0.68 11.45
N PRO A 124 -5.01 -1.57 11.98
CA PRO A 124 -4.64 -2.96 12.30
C PRO A 124 -4.18 -3.78 11.08
N PHE A 125 -4.46 -3.32 9.86
CA PHE A 125 -4.07 -3.97 8.61
C PHE A 125 -2.69 -3.55 8.10
N LEU A 126 -2.03 -2.63 8.79
CA LEU A 126 -0.66 -2.21 8.50
C LEU A 126 0.32 -3.10 9.27
N MET A 127 1.10 -3.90 8.54
CA MET A 127 2.14 -4.77 9.12
C MET A 127 3.46 -4.01 9.33
N ALA A 128 3.37 -2.73 9.72
CA ALA A 128 4.55 -1.95 10.05
C ALA A 128 5.31 -2.63 11.20
N ILE A 129 6.63 -2.57 11.12
CA ILE A 129 7.54 -3.07 12.14
C ILE A 129 8.40 -1.92 12.64
N SER A 130 9.15 -2.10 13.73
CA SER A 130 10.02 -1.04 14.27
C SER A 130 10.98 -0.48 13.21
N ARG A 131 11.49 -1.34 12.32
CA ARG A 131 12.34 -0.92 11.19
C ARG A 131 11.65 0.07 10.25
N THR A 132 10.34 -0.06 10.05
CA THR A 132 9.54 0.91 9.26
C THR A 132 9.67 2.30 9.87
N ILE A 133 9.45 2.44 11.18
CA ILE A 133 9.51 3.73 11.88
C ILE A 133 10.91 4.33 11.80
N TYR A 134 11.96 3.55 12.08
CA TYR A 134 13.34 4.03 11.97
C TYR A 134 13.69 4.51 10.56
N ASN A 135 13.32 3.76 9.52
CA ASN A 135 13.57 4.15 8.13
C ASN A 135 12.81 5.44 7.77
N THR A 136 11.56 5.57 8.24
CA THR A 136 10.76 6.78 8.01
C THR A 136 11.37 8.00 8.70
N LEU A 137 11.75 7.87 9.98
CA LEU A 137 12.42 8.94 10.73
C LEU A 137 13.74 9.34 10.07
N TYR A 138 14.53 8.37 9.62
CA TYR A 138 15.76 8.64 8.88
C TYR A 138 15.48 9.43 7.59
N SER A 139 14.49 9.02 6.78
CA SER A 139 14.08 9.75 5.58
C SER A 139 13.63 11.18 5.90
N ILE A 140 12.84 11.39 6.96
CA ILE A 140 12.40 12.72 7.40
C ILE A 140 13.61 13.59 7.78
N HIS A 141 14.58 13.01 8.51
CA HIS A 141 15.79 13.72 8.91
C HIS A 141 16.63 14.13 7.70
N GLN A 142 16.82 13.22 6.74
CA GLN A 142 17.55 13.52 5.50
C GLN A 142 16.86 14.62 4.67
N GLU A 143 15.53 14.65 4.62
CA GLU A 143 14.79 15.74 3.95
C GLU A 143 15.07 17.10 4.61
N LYS A 144 15.07 17.17 5.94
CA LYS A 144 15.37 18.40 6.68
C LYS A 144 16.80 18.91 6.47
N LEU A 145 17.77 18.00 6.32
CA LEU A 145 19.18 18.38 6.09
C LEU A 145 19.44 18.91 4.67
N ASN A 146 18.60 18.54 3.70
CA ASN A 146 18.73 18.91 2.30
C ASN A 146 17.77 20.04 1.88
N SER A 147 17.00 20.60 2.82
CA SER A 147 16.08 21.73 2.63
C SER A 147 16.70 23.02 3.14
#